data_AF-A0A964PBF3-F1
#
_entry.id   AF-A0A964PBF3-F1
#
_cell.length_a   1.000
_cell.length_b   1.000
_cell.length_c   1.000
_cell.angle_alpha   90.00
_cell.angle_beta   90.00
_cell.angle_gamma   90.00
#
_symmetry.space_group_name_H-M   'P 1'
#
loop_
_entity.id
_entity.type
_entity.pdbx_description
1 polymer ?
#
loop_
_entity_poly.entity_id
_entity_poly.type
_entity_poly.pdbx_seq_one_letter_code
_entity_poly.pdbx_strand_id
1 'polypeptide(L)'
;MPQRHRAPLILRWRDQDNPLPQRVIRGTRRPGAPAWHELHSSAQDRPASDQPFDFSAAIQRLVLDIATRSADFRHLEVPRILVSATQTRARSRNGLQARVTPLRFARGALTRQRRGVPYHIQRYFLGEREYLYVMTFCLPRYLDQDFEQKFVTLFHELYHISPAFDGDLRRHEGRCQFHTPRQRDYDRRMVEYAREYLAGKPDPDLHRFLRLDFGQLQQHYGAVTSIVVPRPKMVPLVGPYAAAAKVTTP
;
A
#
# COMPACT_ATOMS: atom_id res chain seq x y z
N MET A 1 6.50 -14.73 34.26
CA MET A 1 6.95 -14.60 32.86
C MET A 1 5.81 -14.00 32.04
N PRO A 2 5.93 -12.79 31.49
CA PRO A 2 4.82 -12.18 30.74
C PRO A 2 4.56 -13.02 29.49
N GLN A 3 3.31 -13.46 29.30
CA GLN A 3 2.87 -14.12 28.08
C GLN A 3 3.09 -13.16 26.91
N ARG A 4 4.16 -13.36 26.14
CA ARG A 4 4.35 -12.66 24.87
C ARG A 4 3.15 -12.96 24.00
N HIS A 5 2.26 -11.98 23.80
CA HIS A 5 1.10 -12.10 22.93
C HIS A 5 1.52 -12.69 21.58
N ARG A 6 1.04 -13.92 21.33
CA ARG A 6 1.35 -14.73 20.16
C ARG A 6 0.66 -14.12 18.94
N ALA A 7 1.40 -13.87 17.87
CA ALA A 7 0.79 -13.40 16.63
C ALA A 7 0.11 -14.59 15.95
N PRO A 8 -1.17 -14.50 15.57
CA PRO A 8 -1.85 -15.58 14.86
C PRO A 8 -1.23 -15.76 13.47
N LEU A 9 -1.18 -17.00 12.98
CA LEU A 9 -0.67 -17.30 11.64
C LEU A 9 -1.56 -16.72 10.52
N ILE A 10 -2.87 -16.67 10.78
CA ILE A 10 -3.89 -16.17 9.85
C ILE A 10 -4.62 -15.01 10.53
N LEU A 11 -4.74 -13.90 9.82
CA LEU A 11 -5.67 -12.82 10.13
C LEU A 11 -6.80 -12.86 9.11
N ARG A 12 -8.03 -12.90 9.60
CA ARG A 12 -9.23 -12.99 8.77
C ARG A 12 -10.23 -11.92 9.17
N TRP A 13 -10.62 -11.13 8.18
CA TRP A 13 -11.68 -10.13 8.26
C TRP A 13 -12.89 -10.61 7.46
N ARG A 14 -14.07 -10.12 7.81
CA ARG A 14 -15.37 -10.40 7.16
C ARG A 14 -16.19 -9.12 7.17
N ASP A 15 -16.82 -8.77 6.06
CA ASP A 15 -17.45 -7.45 5.89
C ASP A 15 -18.49 -7.10 6.97
N GLN A 16 -19.23 -8.08 7.49
CA GLN A 16 -20.28 -7.85 8.51
C GLN A 16 -19.80 -8.13 9.95
N ASP A 17 -19.13 -9.26 10.18
CA ASP A 17 -18.83 -9.72 11.55
C ASP A 17 -17.51 -9.16 12.12
N ASN A 18 -16.54 -8.85 11.26
CA ASN A 18 -15.20 -8.40 11.64
C ASN A 18 -14.55 -7.66 10.47
N PRO A 19 -15.04 -6.47 10.09
CA PRO A 19 -14.58 -5.78 8.90
C PRO A 19 -13.12 -5.38 9.02
N LEU A 20 -12.50 -5.05 7.88
CA LEU A 20 -11.17 -4.45 7.89
C LEU A 20 -11.18 -3.19 8.76
N PRO A 21 -10.19 -3.01 9.65
CA PRO A 21 -10.17 -1.91 10.59
C PRO A 21 -9.96 -0.58 9.88
N GLN A 22 -11.05 0.14 9.64
CA GLN A 22 -11.02 1.51 9.15
C GLN A 22 -10.73 2.46 10.32
N ARG A 23 -9.81 3.40 10.10
CA ARG A 23 -9.38 4.37 11.12
C ARG A 23 -9.28 5.75 10.51
N VAL A 24 -9.67 6.77 11.29
CA VAL A 24 -9.38 8.17 10.98
C VAL A 24 -7.89 8.40 11.15
N ILE A 25 -7.26 8.92 10.11
CA ILE A 25 -5.84 9.30 10.13
C ILE A 25 -5.74 10.71 10.71
N ARG A 26 -4.85 10.90 11.68
CA ARG A 26 -4.63 12.22 12.27
C ARG A 26 -3.49 12.94 11.56
N GLY A 27 -3.77 14.14 11.07
CA GLY A 27 -2.73 15.09 10.67
C GLY A 27 -2.02 15.66 11.90
N THR A 28 -0.73 15.99 11.77
CA THR A 28 -0.09 16.86 12.75
C THR A 28 -0.57 18.29 12.50
N ARG A 29 -1.33 18.86 13.44
CA ARG A 29 -1.89 20.21 13.33
C ARG A 29 -0.75 21.24 13.18
N ARG A 30 -0.80 22.07 12.13
CA ARG A 30 -0.28 23.44 12.18
C ARG A 30 -1.28 24.35 11.46
N PRO A 31 -1.81 25.40 12.09
CA PRO A 31 -2.41 26.51 11.36
C PRO A 31 -1.27 27.22 10.63
N GLY A 32 -1.43 27.43 9.31
CA GLY A 32 -0.42 28.13 8.51
C GLY A 32 -0.29 27.52 7.13
N ALA A 33 -1.08 28.06 6.20
CA ALA A 33 -0.85 27.88 4.78
C ALA A 33 0.51 28.46 4.38
N PRO A 34 1.27 27.84 3.45
CA PRO A 34 2.17 28.58 2.60
C PRO A 34 1.36 29.21 1.46
N ALA A 35 1.41 30.54 1.40
CA ALA A 35 0.95 31.33 0.27
C ALA A 35 1.87 31.13 -0.93
N TRP A 36 1.63 30.08 -1.73
CA TRP A 36 2.01 30.00 -3.15
C TRP A 36 1.42 28.72 -3.75
N HIS A 37 0.16 28.75 -4.16
CA HIS A 37 -0.42 27.92 -5.23
C HIS A 37 -1.92 28.28 -5.35
N GLU A 38 -2.21 29.54 -5.65
CA GLU A 38 -3.54 30.00 -6.08
C GLU A 38 -3.82 29.71 -7.56
N LEU A 39 -2.90 29.06 -8.27
CA LEU A 39 -3.10 28.73 -9.68
C LEU A 39 -3.39 27.23 -9.81
N HIS A 40 -4.69 26.97 -10.02
CA HIS A 40 -5.36 25.75 -10.53
C HIS A 40 -6.55 25.33 -9.65
N SER A 41 -7.42 26.30 -9.35
CA SER A 41 -8.80 26.00 -9.00
C SER A 41 -9.63 25.79 -10.27
N SER A 42 -9.91 24.53 -10.56
CA SER A 42 -11.14 24.14 -11.27
C SER A 42 -11.75 22.87 -10.64
N ALA A 43 -11.45 22.64 -9.36
CA ALA A 43 -11.98 21.52 -8.57
C ALA A 43 -12.80 21.99 -7.36
N GLN A 44 -13.05 23.30 -7.22
CA GLN A 44 -13.67 23.90 -6.03
C GLN A 44 -15.20 23.86 -5.99
N ASP A 45 -15.89 23.34 -7.01
CA ASP A 45 -17.37 23.43 -7.09
C ASP A 45 -18.16 22.23 -6.56
N ARG A 46 -17.54 21.25 -5.89
CA ARG A 46 -18.31 20.24 -5.15
C ARG A 46 -18.51 20.69 -3.70
N PRO A 47 -19.76 20.72 -3.18
CA PRO A 47 -20.00 21.01 -1.77
C PRO A 47 -19.23 20.00 -0.91
N ALA A 48 -18.80 20.44 0.28
CA ALA A 48 -18.13 19.59 1.24
C ALA A 48 -18.96 18.30 1.42
N SER A 49 -18.30 17.16 1.21
CA SER A 49 -18.93 15.85 1.39
C SER A 49 -19.10 15.59 2.89
N ASP A 50 -20.31 15.24 3.32
CA ASP A 50 -20.58 14.82 4.71
C ASP A 50 -19.90 13.48 5.08
N GLN A 51 -19.37 12.77 4.08
CA GLN A 51 -18.65 11.51 4.30
C GLN A 51 -17.12 11.72 4.33
N PRO A 52 -16.42 11.10 5.30
CA PRO A 52 -14.95 11.06 5.32
C PRO A 52 -14.35 10.51 4.03
N PHE A 53 -13.21 11.05 3.62
CA PHE A 53 -12.48 10.54 2.47
C PHE A 53 -11.84 9.19 2.78
N ASP A 54 -12.27 8.12 2.10
CA ASP A 54 -11.62 6.80 2.19
C ASP A 54 -10.42 6.72 1.24
N PHE A 55 -9.22 6.90 1.81
CA PHE A 55 -7.97 6.86 1.08
C PHE A 55 -7.66 5.46 0.52
N SER A 56 -7.97 4.39 1.27
CA SER A 56 -7.67 3.03 0.81
C SER A 56 -8.52 2.67 -0.39
N ALA A 57 -9.82 2.97 -0.34
CA ALA A 57 -10.72 2.75 -1.47
C ALA A 57 -10.38 3.62 -2.69
N ALA A 58 -9.94 4.87 -2.49
CA ALA A 58 -9.51 5.74 -3.58
C ALA A 58 -8.26 5.20 -4.30
N ILE A 59 -7.23 4.80 -3.55
CA ILE A 59 -6.04 4.17 -4.13
C ILE A 59 -6.37 2.83 -4.79
N GLN A 60 -7.23 2.00 -4.19
CA GLN A 60 -7.64 0.72 -4.78
C GLN A 60 -8.26 0.90 -6.18
N ARG A 61 -9.15 1.90 -6.33
CA ARG A 61 -9.76 2.26 -7.63
C ARG A 61 -8.73 2.77 -8.63
N LEU A 62 -7.81 3.62 -8.18
CA LEU A 62 -6.73 4.13 -9.02
C LEU A 62 -5.81 3.00 -9.51
N VAL A 63 -5.43 2.08 -8.63
CA VAL A 63 -4.58 0.92 -8.99
C VAL A 63 -5.30 0.00 -9.97
N LEU A 64 -6.61 -0.18 -9.83
CA LEU A 64 -7.43 -0.93 -10.79
C LEU A 64 -7.36 -0.30 -12.19
N ASP A 65 -7.52 1.02 -12.30
CA ASP A 65 -7.41 1.71 -13.60
C ASP A 65 -5.99 1.69 -14.18
N ILE A 66 -4.95 1.80 -13.34
CA ILE A 66 -3.57 1.62 -13.78
C ILE A 66 -3.37 0.21 -14.37
N ALA A 67 -3.87 -0.83 -13.69
CA ALA A 67 -3.74 -2.21 -14.16
C ALA A 67 -4.48 -2.48 -15.48
N THR A 68 -5.59 -1.79 -15.75
CA THR A 68 -6.32 -1.95 -17.02
C THR A 68 -5.63 -1.22 -18.18
N ARG A 69 -5.05 -0.04 -17.92
CA ARG A 69 -4.48 0.84 -18.96
C ARG A 69 -3.02 0.55 -19.28
N SER A 70 -2.22 0.13 -18.30
CA SER A 70 -0.77 -0.01 -18.45
C SER A 70 -0.36 -1.47 -18.61
N ALA A 71 0.18 -1.83 -19.77
CA ALA A 71 0.53 -3.22 -20.11
C ALA A 71 1.44 -3.90 -19.08
N ASP A 72 2.46 -3.18 -18.59
CA ASP A 72 3.40 -3.68 -17.59
C ASP A 72 2.77 -3.99 -16.22
N PHE A 73 1.55 -3.50 -15.96
CA PHE A 73 0.82 -3.67 -14.70
C PHE A 73 -0.46 -4.52 -14.84
N ARG A 74 -0.74 -5.06 -16.04
CA ARG A 74 -1.92 -5.93 -16.29
C ARG A 74 -1.94 -7.22 -15.49
N HIS A 75 -0.77 -7.68 -15.03
CA HIS A 75 -0.62 -8.88 -14.21
C HIS A 75 -1.14 -8.72 -12.78
N LEU A 76 -1.50 -7.49 -12.35
CA LEU A 76 -1.95 -7.23 -10.99
C LEU A 76 -3.39 -7.72 -10.77
N GLU A 77 -3.58 -8.71 -9.88
CA GLU A 77 -4.92 -9.02 -9.35
C GLU A 77 -5.25 -8.06 -8.20
N VAL A 78 -5.69 -6.85 -8.55
CA VAL A 78 -5.92 -5.75 -7.59
C VAL A 78 -6.73 -6.14 -6.35
N PRO A 79 -7.80 -6.96 -6.42
CA PRO A 79 -8.53 -7.42 -5.23
C PRO A 79 -7.70 -8.22 -4.21
N ARG A 80 -6.51 -8.73 -4.58
CA ARG A 80 -5.57 -9.44 -3.70
C ARG A 80 -4.42 -8.54 -3.21
N ILE A 81 -4.45 -7.24 -3.52
CA ILE A 81 -3.58 -6.23 -2.95
C ILE A 81 -4.37 -5.49 -1.87
N LEU A 82 -3.95 -5.60 -0.62
CA LEU A 82 -4.53 -4.84 0.49
C LEU A 82 -3.86 -3.47 0.58
N VAL A 83 -4.59 -2.42 0.24
CA VAL A 83 -4.16 -1.04 0.52
C VAL A 83 -4.41 -0.72 1.99
N SER A 84 -3.37 -0.23 2.67
CA SER A 84 -3.39 0.16 4.08
C SER A 84 -2.65 1.48 4.26
N ALA A 85 -2.86 2.13 5.41
CA ALA A 85 -2.01 3.23 5.85
C ALA A 85 -1.31 2.92 7.16
N THR A 86 -0.24 3.67 7.42
CA THR A 86 0.32 3.87 8.76
C THR A 86 0.34 5.36 9.06
N GLN A 87 -0.02 5.72 10.29
CA GLN A 87 0.11 7.10 10.74
C GLN A 87 1.57 7.39 11.06
N THR A 88 2.10 8.44 10.46
CA THR A 88 3.43 8.98 10.76
C THR A 88 3.29 10.19 11.66
N ARG A 89 4.20 10.32 12.63
CA ARG A 89 4.23 11.46 13.57
C ARG A 89 4.95 12.68 13.00
N ALA A 90 5.63 12.54 11.86
CA ALA A 90 6.45 13.59 11.26
C ALA A 90 6.13 13.74 9.77
N ARG A 91 5.77 14.96 9.36
CA ARG A 91 5.53 15.39 7.96
C ARG A 91 6.82 15.58 7.14
N SER A 92 7.97 15.13 7.64
CA SER A 92 9.23 15.19 6.88
C SER A 92 9.04 14.58 5.50
N ARG A 93 9.34 15.34 4.44
CA ARG A 93 9.41 14.83 3.06
C ARG A 93 10.47 13.73 2.92
N ASN A 94 11.46 13.72 3.82
CA ASN A 94 12.49 12.70 3.90
C ASN A 94 11.98 11.51 4.74
N GLY A 95 12.01 10.32 4.16
CA GLY A 95 11.65 9.07 4.82
C GLY A 95 10.75 8.20 3.95
N LEU A 96 10.36 7.04 4.49
CA LEU A 96 9.50 6.09 3.79
C LEU A 96 8.14 6.72 3.45
N GLN A 97 7.75 6.68 2.19
CA GLN A 97 6.48 7.24 1.69
C GLN A 97 5.39 6.18 1.56
N ALA A 98 5.76 5.06 0.96
CA ALA A 98 4.93 3.87 0.89
C ALA A 98 5.86 2.64 0.96
N ARG A 99 5.26 1.46 1.06
CA ARG A 99 5.95 0.19 0.89
C ARG A 99 4.96 -0.88 0.47
N VAL A 100 5.35 -1.78 -0.42
CA VAL A 100 4.69 -3.06 -0.62
C VAL A 100 5.32 -4.13 0.28
N THR A 101 4.48 -4.90 0.96
CA THR A 101 4.91 -6.07 1.76
C THR A 101 4.42 -7.34 1.08
N PRO A 102 5.32 -8.25 0.68
CA PRO A 102 4.91 -9.55 0.14
C PRO A 102 4.32 -10.43 1.25
N LEU A 103 3.30 -11.21 0.92
CA LEU A 103 2.70 -12.22 1.80
C LEU A 103 3.09 -13.65 1.38
N ARG A 104 4.19 -13.77 0.62
CA ARG A 104 4.97 -14.99 0.38
C ARG A 104 6.46 -14.71 0.51
N PHE A 105 7.22 -15.79 0.66
CA PHE A 105 8.66 -15.81 0.48
C PHE A 105 9.00 -16.00 -1.01
N ALA A 106 10.26 -16.35 -1.29
CA ALA A 106 10.77 -16.52 -2.63
C ALA A 106 9.88 -17.45 -3.48
N ARG A 107 9.53 -17.00 -4.69
CA ARG A 107 8.75 -17.77 -5.68
C ARG A 107 7.40 -18.24 -5.13
N GLY A 108 6.71 -17.37 -4.39
CA GLY A 108 5.40 -17.67 -3.83
C GLY A 108 5.37 -18.65 -2.66
N ALA A 109 6.53 -19.02 -2.08
CA ALA A 109 6.59 -19.99 -0.99
C ALA A 109 5.93 -19.46 0.30
N LEU A 110 5.15 -20.30 0.98
CA LEU A 110 4.54 -19.98 2.28
C LEU A 110 5.53 -20.06 3.44
N THR A 111 6.56 -20.89 3.28
CA THR A 111 7.54 -21.18 4.32
C THR A 111 8.97 -20.87 3.87
N ARG A 112 9.85 -20.62 4.85
CA ARG A 112 11.28 -20.41 4.63
C ARG A 112 12.07 -20.88 5.84
N GLN A 113 13.25 -21.45 5.60
CA GLN A 113 14.24 -21.70 6.63
C GLN A 113 15.06 -20.44 6.95
N ARG A 114 15.20 -20.12 8.23
CA ARG A 114 16.08 -19.05 8.70
C ARG A 114 16.79 -19.49 9.98
N ARG A 115 18.13 -19.62 9.91
CA ARG A 115 18.97 -20.07 11.03
C ARG A 115 18.48 -21.39 11.65
N GLY A 116 18.14 -22.37 10.80
CA GLY A 116 17.64 -23.69 11.21
C GLY A 116 16.18 -23.72 11.71
N VAL A 117 15.48 -22.57 11.73
CA VAL A 117 14.08 -22.50 12.14
C VAL A 117 13.17 -22.31 10.92
N PRO A 118 12.16 -23.17 10.72
CA PRO A 118 11.13 -22.95 9.72
C PRO A 118 10.21 -21.80 10.16
N TYR A 119 9.98 -20.85 9.25
CA TYR A 119 9.00 -19.78 9.42
C TYR A 119 7.92 -19.89 8.37
N HIS A 120 6.72 -19.50 8.74
CA HIS A 120 5.61 -19.27 7.84
C HIS A 120 5.27 -17.78 7.82
N ILE A 121 5.00 -17.22 6.64
CA ILE A 121 4.54 -15.83 6.52
C ILE A 121 3.09 -15.69 7.01
N GLN A 122 2.78 -14.67 7.80
CA GLN A 122 1.40 -14.45 8.25
C GLN A 122 0.48 -14.18 7.04
N ARG A 123 -0.68 -14.85 6.99
CA ARG A 123 -1.64 -14.75 5.87
C ARG A 123 -2.82 -13.86 6.23
N TYR A 124 -3.31 -13.10 5.25
CA TYR A 124 -4.33 -12.07 5.42
C TYR A 124 -5.51 -12.40 4.51
N PHE A 125 -6.72 -12.40 5.05
CA PHE A 125 -7.94 -12.77 4.32
C PHE A 125 -9.07 -11.77 4.53
N LEU A 126 -9.81 -11.48 3.46
CA LEU A 126 -11.16 -10.90 3.54
C LEU A 126 -12.17 -11.94 3.02
N GLY A 127 -13.03 -12.44 3.91
CA GLY A 127 -13.82 -13.65 3.61
C GLY A 127 -12.89 -14.80 3.25
N GLU A 128 -13.11 -15.44 2.10
CA GLU A 128 -12.23 -16.49 1.55
C GLU A 128 -11.12 -15.95 0.61
N ARG A 129 -11.13 -14.65 0.30
CA ARG A 129 -10.11 -14.06 -0.56
C ARG A 129 -8.84 -13.81 0.23
N GLU A 130 -7.77 -14.48 -0.17
CA GLU A 130 -6.44 -14.23 0.37
C GLU A 130 -5.79 -13.02 -0.31
N TYR A 131 -5.23 -12.13 0.50
CA TYR A 131 -4.31 -11.09 0.04
C TYR A 131 -2.91 -11.66 -0.15
N LEU A 132 -2.25 -11.25 -1.22
CA LEU A 132 -0.87 -11.62 -1.55
C LEU A 132 0.12 -10.49 -1.28
N TYR A 133 -0.38 -9.25 -1.21
CA TYR A 133 0.42 -8.06 -0.97
C TYR A 133 -0.29 -7.11 -0.01
N VAL A 134 0.48 -6.43 0.84
CA VAL A 134 0.00 -5.28 1.63
C VAL A 134 0.75 -4.03 1.21
N MET A 135 0.07 -3.13 0.52
CA MET A 135 0.60 -1.83 0.10
C MET A 135 0.28 -0.79 1.18
N THR A 136 1.29 -0.38 1.94
CA THR A 136 1.13 0.53 3.08
C THR A 136 1.62 1.93 2.74
N PHE A 137 0.76 2.94 2.84
CA PHE A 137 1.11 4.36 2.67
C PHE A 137 1.36 5.04 4.02
N CYS A 138 2.41 5.86 4.09
CA CYS A 138 2.74 6.65 5.26
C CYS A 138 1.99 7.99 5.22
N LEU A 139 0.89 8.10 5.95
CA LEU A 139 0.09 9.33 6.01
C LEU A 139 0.44 10.16 7.26
N PRO A 140 0.38 11.51 7.21
CA PRO A 140 0.03 12.34 6.05
C PRO A 140 1.12 12.45 4.98
N ARG A 141 2.37 12.06 5.30
CA ARG A 141 3.58 12.28 4.50
C ARG A 141 3.44 12.02 2.99
N TYR A 142 2.88 10.88 2.59
CA TYR A 142 2.69 10.54 1.17
C TYR A 142 1.82 11.57 0.44
N LEU A 143 0.74 12.02 1.10
CA LEU A 143 -0.18 13.01 0.56
C LEU A 143 0.42 14.43 0.54
N ASP A 144 1.49 14.69 1.29
CA ASP A 144 2.17 15.99 1.33
C ASP A 144 3.30 16.12 0.29
N GLN A 145 3.48 15.09 -0.54
CA GLN A 145 4.35 15.15 -1.73
C GLN A 145 3.68 15.96 -2.84
N ASP A 146 4.47 16.36 -3.83
CA ASP A 146 3.93 17.01 -5.03
C ASP A 146 3.16 15.99 -5.88
N PHE A 147 2.22 16.46 -6.71
CA PHE A 147 1.29 15.61 -7.47
C PHE A 147 1.99 14.52 -8.29
N GLU A 148 3.02 14.88 -9.06
CA GLU A 148 3.79 13.93 -9.87
C GLU A 148 4.52 12.90 -9.00
N GLN A 149 5.10 13.35 -7.88
CA GLN A 149 5.87 12.48 -6.98
C GLN A 149 4.97 11.43 -6.30
N LYS A 150 3.70 11.73 -6.04
CA LYS A 150 2.70 10.75 -5.56
C LYS A 150 2.50 9.61 -6.55
N PHE A 151 2.45 9.92 -7.84
CA PHE A 151 2.37 8.91 -8.90
C PHE A 151 3.65 8.12 -9.03
N VAL A 152 4.82 8.78 -9.06
CA VAL A 152 6.12 8.10 -9.11
C VAL A 152 6.25 7.10 -7.96
N THR A 153 5.87 7.50 -6.74
CA THR A 153 5.87 6.63 -5.57
C THR A 153 4.89 5.45 -5.74
N LEU A 154 3.68 5.70 -6.23
CA LEU A 154 2.68 4.64 -6.46
C LEU A 154 3.20 3.61 -7.47
N PHE A 155 3.72 4.06 -8.62
CA PHE A 155 4.30 3.18 -9.64
C PHE A 155 5.51 2.43 -9.11
N HIS A 156 6.36 3.06 -8.28
CA HIS A 156 7.48 2.40 -7.62
C HIS A 156 7.02 1.20 -6.79
N GLU A 157 5.98 1.37 -5.96
CA GLU A 157 5.45 0.28 -5.14
C GLU A 157 4.76 -0.81 -5.96
N LEU A 158 4.03 -0.43 -7.02
CA LEU A 158 3.40 -1.40 -7.92
C LEU A 158 4.45 -2.21 -8.68
N TYR A 159 5.54 -1.57 -9.10
CA TYR A 159 6.59 -2.23 -9.88
C TYR A 159 7.38 -3.26 -9.04
N HIS A 160 7.39 -3.10 -7.71
CA HIS A 160 7.92 -4.12 -6.80
C HIS A 160 7.08 -5.40 -6.75
N ILE A 161 5.83 -5.41 -7.22
CA ILE A 161 5.02 -6.63 -7.31
C ILE A 161 5.60 -7.56 -8.39
N SER A 162 5.68 -8.85 -8.06
CA SER A 162 6.17 -9.87 -8.99
C SER A 162 5.29 -9.96 -10.24
N PRO A 163 5.86 -10.02 -11.46
CA PRO A 163 5.11 -10.30 -12.68
C PRO A 163 4.26 -11.57 -12.64
N ALA A 164 4.68 -12.57 -11.85
CA ALA A 164 3.94 -13.82 -11.68
C ALA A 164 2.77 -13.69 -10.68
N PHE A 165 2.65 -12.53 -10.01
CA PHE A 165 1.65 -12.25 -8.98
C PHE A 165 1.53 -13.35 -7.91
N ASP A 166 2.66 -13.96 -7.55
CA ASP A 166 2.74 -15.12 -6.66
C ASP A 166 2.84 -14.74 -5.18
N GLY A 167 2.75 -13.45 -4.83
CA GLY A 167 2.91 -12.94 -3.47
C GLY A 167 4.37 -12.69 -3.06
N ASP A 168 5.34 -12.93 -3.93
CA ASP A 168 6.74 -12.50 -3.78
C ASP A 168 6.95 -11.11 -4.42
N LEU A 169 8.07 -10.47 -4.12
CA LEU A 169 8.47 -9.25 -4.83
C LEU A 169 9.15 -9.58 -6.15
N ARG A 170 9.06 -8.64 -7.11
CA ARG A 170 9.85 -8.66 -8.34
C ARG A 170 11.32 -8.85 -7.98
N ARG A 171 11.92 -9.87 -8.59
CA ARG A 171 13.35 -10.16 -8.46
C ARG A 171 14.08 -9.63 -9.68
N HIS A 172 15.21 -8.97 -9.45
CA HIS A 172 16.14 -8.59 -10.51
C HIS A 172 17.33 -9.56 -10.49
N GLU A 173 17.80 -9.99 -11.66
CA GLU A 173 18.99 -10.83 -11.76
C GLU A 173 20.22 -10.06 -11.24
N GLY A 174 20.99 -10.67 -10.31
CA GLY A 174 22.19 -10.08 -9.73
C GLY A 174 22.32 -10.23 -8.20
N ARG A 175 23.41 -9.67 -7.63
CA ARG A 175 23.74 -9.76 -6.18
C ARG A 175 22.71 -9.05 -5.28
N CYS A 176 22.00 -8.04 -5.79
CA CYS A 176 20.89 -7.36 -5.12
C CYS A 176 19.56 -7.81 -5.72
N GLN A 177 18.95 -8.83 -5.14
CA GLN A 177 17.73 -9.46 -5.66
C GLN A 177 16.51 -8.53 -5.74
N PHE A 178 16.51 -7.40 -5.01
CA PHE A 178 15.38 -6.47 -4.90
C PHE A 178 15.69 -5.05 -5.39
N HIS A 179 16.91 -4.78 -5.85
CA HIS A 179 17.32 -3.48 -6.37
C HIS A 179 18.17 -3.67 -7.61
N THR A 180 17.73 -3.07 -8.72
CA THR A 180 18.50 -3.00 -9.96
C THR A 180 19.85 -2.33 -9.69
N PRO A 181 20.96 -2.78 -10.29
CA PRO A 181 22.28 -2.13 -10.15
C PRO A 181 22.35 -0.67 -10.64
N ARG A 182 21.28 -0.16 -11.27
CA ARG A 182 21.16 1.20 -11.81
C ARG A 182 19.91 1.88 -11.28
N GLN A 183 19.97 2.32 -10.02
CA GLN A 183 18.86 3.00 -9.35
C GLN A 183 18.29 4.18 -10.16
N ARG A 184 19.15 4.92 -10.87
CA ARG A 184 18.73 6.02 -11.76
C ARG A 184 17.84 5.60 -12.92
N ASP A 185 18.12 4.46 -13.56
CA ASP A 185 17.29 3.96 -14.67
C ASP A 185 15.94 3.46 -14.15
N TYR A 186 15.95 2.84 -12.96
CA TYR A 186 14.72 2.45 -12.26
C TYR A 186 13.85 3.66 -11.90
N ASP A 187 14.45 4.69 -11.30
CA ASP A 187 13.74 5.92 -10.92
C ASP A 187 13.18 6.64 -12.15
N ARG A 188 13.96 6.71 -13.24
CA ARG A 188 13.50 7.27 -14.53
C ARG A 188 12.29 6.53 -15.08
N ARG A 189 12.29 5.19 -15.01
CA ARG A 189 11.18 4.37 -15.50
C ARG A 189 9.88 4.63 -14.75
N MET A 190 9.93 4.91 -13.45
CA MET A 190 8.73 5.23 -12.67
C MET A 190 8.14 6.60 -13.08
N VAL A 191 9.00 7.56 -13.42
CA VAL A 191 8.58 8.84 -13.98
C VAL A 191 7.94 8.65 -15.36
N GLU A 192 8.51 7.80 -16.21
CA GLU A 192 7.93 7.45 -17.51
C GLU A 192 6.52 6.86 -17.36
N TYR A 193 6.34 5.84 -16.51
CA TYR A 193 5.01 5.25 -16.30
C TYR A 193 3.99 6.25 -15.75
N ALA A 194 4.40 7.13 -14.82
CA ALA A 194 3.53 8.19 -14.30
C ALA A 194 3.08 9.14 -15.41
N ARG A 195 4.00 9.57 -16.27
CA ARG A 195 3.70 10.47 -17.40
C ARG A 195 2.84 9.79 -18.45
N GLU A 196 3.15 8.55 -18.82
CA GLU A 196 2.38 7.76 -19.80
C GLU A 196 0.94 7.56 -19.34
N TYR A 197 0.74 7.17 -18.08
CA TYR A 197 -0.59 7.01 -17.50
C TYR A 197 -1.39 8.32 -17.57
N LEU A 198 -0.80 9.44 -17.13
CA LEU A 198 -1.47 10.74 -17.14
C LEU A 198 -1.73 11.26 -18.57
N ALA A 199 -0.79 11.06 -19.50
CA ALA A 199 -0.94 11.42 -20.91
C ALA A 199 -2.06 10.62 -21.59
N GLY A 200 -2.32 9.40 -21.10
CA GLY A 200 -3.45 8.57 -21.49
C GLY A 200 -4.82 9.12 -21.09
N LYS A 201 -4.90 10.26 -20.39
CA LYS A 201 -6.14 10.93 -19.94
C LYS A 201 -7.09 9.97 -19.19
N PRO A 202 -6.66 9.43 -18.03
CA PRO A 202 -7.54 8.67 -17.16
C PRO A 202 -8.67 9.56 -16.65
N ASP A 203 -9.75 8.95 -16.15
CA ASP A 203 -10.82 9.72 -15.51
C ASP A 203 -10.24 10.55 -14.35
N PRO A 204 -10.37 11.89 -14.39
CA PRO A 204 -9.86 12.76 -13.34
C PRO A 204 -10.39 12.41 -11.94
N ASP A 205 -11.61 11.88 -11.82
CA ASP A 205 -12.20 11.54 -10.53
C ASP A 205 -11.44 10.40 -9.81
N LEU A 206 -10.68 9.59 -10.55
CA LEU A 206 -9.84 8.52 -9.98
C LEU A 206 -8.58 9.03 -9.29
N HIS A 207 -8.08 10.23 -9.65
CA HIS A 207 -6.78 10.70 -9.16
C HIS A 207 -6.76 12.16 -8.71
N ARG A 208 -7.86 12.90 -8.85
CA ARG A 208 -7.95 14.31 -8.39
C ARG A 208 -7.58 14.50 -6.93
N PHE A 209 -7.84 13.50 -6.08
CA PHE A 209 -7.50 13.56 -4.65
C PHE A 209 -5.99 13.65 -4.43
N LEU A 210 -5.17 13.14 -5.35
CA LEU A 210 -3.72 13.26 -5.29
C LEU A 210 -3.23 14.69 -5.59
N ARG A 211 -4.08 15.55 -6.18
CA ARG A 211 -3.74 16.97 -6.37
C ARG A 211 -3.81 17.75 -5.05
N LEU A 212 -4.53 17.22 -4.06
CA LEU A 212 -4.66 17.81 -2.74
C LEU A 212 -3.59 17.26 -1.80
N ASP A 213 -3.17 18.07 -0.84
CA ASP A 213 -2.43 17.61 0.33
C ASP A 213 -3.37 17.00 1.40
N PHE A 214 -2.78 16.45 2.47
CA PHE A 214 -3.58 15.84 3.54
C PHE A 214 -4.51 16.85 4.23
N GLY A 215 -4.04 18.07 4.46
CA GLY A 215 -4.81 19.12 5.14
C GLY A 215 -6.00 19.57 4.31
N GLN A 216 -5.79 19.76 3.00
CA GLN A 216 -6.82 20.11 2.03
C GLN A 216 -7.88 18.99 1.92
N LEU A 217 -7.47 17.72 1.87
CA LEU A 217 -8.41 16.59 1.91
C LEU A 217 -9.23 16.59 3.20
N GLN A 218 -8.59 16.78 4.35
CA GLN A 218 -9.29 16.83 5.62
C GLN A 218 -10.27 18.03 5.70
N GLN A 219 -9.90 19.18 5.13
CA GLN A 219 -10.78 20.35 5.07
C GLN A 219 -12.00 20.12 4.17
N HIS A 220 -11.82 19.44 3.03
CA HIS A 220 -12.89 19.22 2.05
C HIS A 220 -13.86 18.09 2.44
N TYR A 221 -13.38 17.04 3.11
CA TYR A 221 -14.15 15.84 3.45
C TYR A 221 -14.38 15.66 4.97
N GLY A 222 -13.97 16.64 5.79
CA GLY A 222 -14.03 16.59 7.26
C GLY A 222 -13.00 15.67 7.93
N ALA A 223 -12.77 14.49 7.37
CA ALA A 223 -11.79 13.52 7.84
C ALA A 223 -11.20 12.70 6.69
N VAL A 224 -9.98 12.19 6.89
CA VAL A 224 -9.36 11.18 6.03
C VAL A 224 -9.33 9.86 6.78
N THR A 225 -9.90 8.82 6.19
CA THR A 225 -9.89 7.45 6.74
C THR A 225 -9.09 6.52 5.85
N SER A 226 -8.62 5.43 6.44
CA SER A 226 -7.92 4.37 5.72
C SER A 226 -8.06 3.05 6.47
N ILE A 227 -7.93 1.94 5.75
CA ILE A 227 -7.68 0.63 6.36
C ILE A 227 -6.31 0.68 7.05
N VAL A 228 -6.23 0.17 8.29
CA VAL A 228 -4.98 0.11 9.06
C VAL A 228 -4.82 -1.28 9.68
N VAL A 229 -4.03 -2.12 9.02
CA VAL A 229 -3.75 -3.50 9.49
C VAL A 229 -2.37 -3.59 10.16
N PRO A 230 -2.15 -4.57 11.05
CA PRO A 230 -0.82 -4.83 11.59
C PRO A 230 0.18 -5.15 10.46
N ARG A 231 1.47 -4.89 10.72
CA ARG A 231 2.52 -5.31 9.78
C ARG A 231 2.59 -6.84 9.75
N PRO A 232 2.63 -7.48 8.56
CA PRO A 232 2.80 -8.92 8.43
C PRO A 232 4.06 -9.41 9.16
N LYS A 233 3.95 -10.56 9.82
CA LYS A 233 5.02 -11.18 10.62
C LYS A 233 5.44 -12.52 10.02
N MET A 234 6.71 -12.88 10.22
CA MET A 234 7.15 -14.26 10.07
C MET A 234 6.87 -14.99 11.38
N VAL A 235 6.04 -16.03 11.33
CA VAL A 235 5.66 -16.85 12.49
C VAL A 235 6.51 -18.11 12.50
N PRO A 236 7.29 -18.39 13.56
CA PRO A 236 8.09 -19.62 13.63
C PRO A 236 7.16 -20.83 13.73
N LEU A 237 7.46 -21.90 12.99
CA LEU A 237 6.71 -23.17 13.01
C LEU A 237 7.26 -24.17 14.03
N VAL A 238 7.87 -23.68 15.10
CA VAL A 238 8.44 -24.48 16.20
C VAL A 238 7.76 -24.13 17.52
N GLY A 239 7.89 -25.04 18.50
CA GLY A 239 7.28 -24.89 19.82
C GLY A 239 5.75 -24.79 19.72
N PRO A 240 5.09 -23.79 20.32
CA PRO A 240 3.62 -23.72 20.39
C PRO A 240 2.93 -23.54 19.03
N TYR A 241 3.67 -23.28 17.94
CA TYR A 241 3.14 -23.17 16.58
C TYR A 241 3.37 -24.44 15.74
N ALA A 242 3.95 -25.50 16.32
CA ALA A 242 4.21 -26.75 15.61
C ALA A 242 2.93 -27.42 15.08
N ALA A 243 1.79 -27.25 15.76
CA ALA A 243 0.49 -27.74 15.28
C ALA A 243 0.00 -27.00 14.03
N ALA A 244 0.27 -25.70 13.91
CA ALA A 244 -0.09 -24.90 12.73
C ALA A 244 0.73 -25.28 11.48
N ALA A 245 1.92 -25.88 11.69
CA ALA A 245 2.75 -26.43 10.61
C ALA A 245 2.10 -27.65 9.92
N LYS A 246 1.19 -28.36 10.60
CA LYS A 246 0.50 -29.54 10.06
C LYS A 246 -0.71 -29.20 9.19
N VAL A 247 -1.19 -27.96 9.24
CA VAL A 247 -2.40 -27.48 8.51
C VAL A 247 -2.02 -26.86 7.15
N THR A 248 -0.74 -26.89 6.77
CA THR A 248 -0.20 -26.06 5.66
C THR A 248 0.12 -26.79 4.35
N THR A 249 -0.46 -27.96 4.11
CA THR A 249 -0.42 -28.56 2.77
C THR A 249 -1.82 -28.47 2.19
N PRO A 250 -2.02 -27.93 0.96
CA PRO A 250 -3.26 -28.19 0.24
C PRO A 250 -3.47 -29.70 0.05
#